data_AF-A0A2T6LA10-F1
#
_entry.id   AF-A0A2T6LA10-F1
#
_cell.length_a   1.000
_cell.length_b   1.000
_cell.length_c   1.000
_cell.angle_alpha   90.00
_cell.angle_beta   90.00
_cell.angle_gamma   90.00
#
_symmetry.space_group_name_H-M   'P 1'
#
loop_
_entity.id
_entity.type
_entity.pdbx_description
1 polymer ?
#
loop_
_entity_poly.entity_id
_entity_poly.type
_entity_poly.pdbx_seq_one_letter_code
_entity_poly.pdbx_strand_id
1 'polypeptide(L)' 'MNDMAAQRALGQLAEAGVLEERTGLRRNRVWQHAGILRLLDAYAQRLRRG' A
#
# COMPACT_ATOMS: atom_id res chain seq x y z
N MET A 1 -9.61 -6.54 18.64
CA MET A 1 -8.26 -6.36 18.06
C MET A 1 -7.74 -5.01 18.57
N ASN A 2 -6.55 -4.96 19.18
CA ASN A 2 -6.04 -3.74 19.83
C ASN A 2 -5.42 -2.80 18.78
N ASP A 3 -5.81 -1.53 18.76
CA ASP A 3 -5.33 -0.51 17.80
C ASP A 3 -3.80 -0.40 17.76
N MET A 4 -3.12 -0.60 18.89
CA MET A 4 -1.66 -0.61 18.94
C MET A 4 -1.04 -1.80 18.19
N ALA A 5 -1.71 -2.96 18.16
CA ALA A 5 -1.24 -4.11 17.41
C ALA A 5 -1.42 -3.89 15.90
N ALA A 6 -2.53 -3.26 15.49
CA ALA A 6 -2.77 -2.88 14.11
C ALA A 6 -1.73 -1.86 13.61
N GLN A 7 -1.41 -0.83 14.40
CA GLN A 7 -0.39 0.16 14.05
C GLN A 7 1.01 -0.45 13.90
N ARG A 8 1.40 -1.38 14.78
CA ARG A 8 2.68 -2.09 14.65
C ARG A 8 2.75 -2.96 13.41
N ALA A 9 1.69 -3.70 13.11
CA ALA A 9 1.62 -4.53 11.91
C ALA A 9 1.73 -3.69 10.62
N LEU A 10 1.07 -2.53 10.59
CA LEU A 10 1.19 -1.59 9.46
C LEU A 10 2.62 -1.06 9.29
N GLY A 11 3.30 -0.74 10.40
CA GLY A 11 4.71 -0.34 10.39
C GLY A 11 5.63 -1.44 9.85
N GLN A 12 5.47 -2.68 10.31
CA GLN A 12 6.26 -3.83 9.83
C GLN A 12 6.07 -4.08 8.33
N LEU A 13 4.84 -3.96 7.83
CA LEU A 13 4.55 -4.11 6.41
C LEU A 13 5.12 -2.96 5.57
N ALA A 14 5.20 -1.76 6.13
CA ALA A 14 5.85 -0.63 5.48
C ALA A 14 7.37 -0.78 5.43
N GLU A 15 8.00 -1.18 6.54
CA GLU A 15 9.45 -1.48 6.60
C GLU A 15 9.84 -2.60 5.63
N ALA A 16 8.99 -3.61 5.48
CA ALA A 16 9.18 -4.68 4.50
C ALA A 16 8.95 -4.25 3.04
N GLY A 17 8.61 -2.99 2.78
CA GLY A 17 8.32 -2.46 1.44
C GLY A 17 7.01 -2.98 0.83
N VAL A 18 6.15 -3.62 1.64
CA VAL A 18 4.83 -4.09 1.21
C VAL A 18 3.87 -2.90 1.15
N LEU A 19 3.93 -1.97 2.10
CA LEU A 19 3.09 -0.79 2.12
C LEU A 19 3.90 0.48 1.88
N GLU A 20 3.32 1.41 1.14
CA GLU A 20 3.83 2.77 0.98
C GLU A 20 2.86 3.74 1.67
N GLU A 21 3.38 4.70 2.44
CA GLU A 21 2.59 5.79 3.03
C GLU A 21 2.30 6.83 1.95
N ARG A 22 1.03 7.11 1.68
CA ARG A 22 0.61 8.05 0.62
C ARG A 22 0.31 9.44 1.12
N THR A 23 -0.15 9.54 2.37
CA THR A 23 -0.50 10.81 3.00
C THR A 23 0.50 11.04 4.12
N GLY A 24 1.48 11.93 3.92
CA GLY A 24 2.52 12.28 4.90
C GLY A 24 2.00 12.99 6.17
N LEU A 25 0.79 12.64 6.62
CA LEU A 25 0.11 13.20 7.77
C LEU A 25 0.46 12.40 9.03
N ARG A 26 0.60 13.09 10.17
CA ARG A 26 0.84 12.46 11.48
C ARG A 26 -0.38 11.71 12.04
N ARG A 27 -1.59 12.04 11.58
CA ARG A 27 -2.87 11.39 11.93
C ARG A 27 -3.65 11.15 10.65
N ASN A 28 -4.37 10.03 10.55
CA ASN A 28 -5.06 9.55 9.33
C ASN A 28 -4.14 9.16 8.16
N ARG A 29 -3.08 8.38 8.44
CA ARG A 29 -2.24 7.82 7.37
C ARG A 29 -3.01 6.84 6.51
N VAL A 30 -2.89 7.02 5.21
CA VAL A 30 -3.35 6.06 4.21
C VAL A 30 -2.14 5.24 3.79
N TRP A 31 -2.22 3.94 4.05
CA TRP A 31 -1.25 2.95 3.60
C TRP A 31 -1.75 2.31 2.32
N GLN A 32 -0.88 2.18 1.34
CA GLN A 32 -1.22 1.58 0.06
C GLN A 32 -0.24 0.48 -0.29
N HIS A 33 -0.74 -0.69 -0.68
CA HIS A 33 0.09 -1.71 -1.30
C HIS A 33 0.36 -1.33 -2.76
N ALA A 34 1.60 -0.98 -3.10
CA ALA A 34 1.93 -0.58 -4.47
C ALA A 34 1.84 -1.75 -5.47
N GLY A 35 1.97 -3.00 -5.01
CA GLY A 35 1.93 -4.19 -5.86
C GLY A 35 0.61 -4.38 -6.59
N ILE A 36 -0.52 -4.12 -5.93
CA ILE A 36 -1.83 -4.31 -6.55
C ILE A 36 -2.09 -3.28 -7.65
N LEU A 37 -1.68 -2.02 -7.46
CA LEU A 37 -1.82 -1.01 -8.50
C LEU A 37 -0.91 -1.28 -9.68
N ARG A 38 0.35 -1.69 -9.45
CA ARG A 38 1.28 -2.05 -10.54
C ARG A 38 0.74 -3.21 -11.39
N LEU A 39 0.11 -4.20 -10.76
CA LEU A 39 -0.52 -5.31 -11.47
C LEU A 39 -1.68 -4.83 -12.34
N LEU A 40 -2.54 -3.96 -11.80
CA LEU A 40 -3.66 -3.38 -12.54
C LEU A 40 -3.17 -2.49 -13.69
N ASP A 41 -2.11 -1.72 -13.50
CA ASP A 41 -1.48 -0.91 -14.54
C ASP A 41 -0.89 -1.78 -15.65
N ALA A 42 -0.17 -2.86 -15.29
CA ALA A 42 0.39 -3.81 -16.25
C ALA A 42 -0.72 -4.51 -17.06
N TYR A 43 -1.82 -4.86 -16.39
CA TYR A 43 -3.00 -5.43 -17.05
C TYR A 43 -3.65 -4.43 -18.02
N ALA A 44 -3.83 -3.17 -17.60
CA ALA A 44 -4.37 -2.11 -18.46
C ALA A 44 -3.47 -1.82 -19.67
N GLN A 45 -2.14 -1.83 -19.48
CA GLN A 45 -1.18 -1.70 -20.59
C GLN A 45 -1.25 -2.87 -21.56
N ARG A 46 -1.48 -4.10 -21.08
CA ARG A 46 -1.69 -5.27 -21.93
C ARG A 46 -2.98 -5.13 -22.74
N LEU A 47 -4.08 -4.69 -22.12
CA LEU A 47 -5.36 -4.47 -22.81
C LEU A 47 -5.27 -3.36 -23.86
N ARG A 48 -4.52 -2.29 -23.62
CA ARG A 48 -4.34 -1.19 -24.59
C ARG A 48 -3.46 -1.54 -25.80
N ARG A 49 -2.72 -2.64 -25.73
CA ARG A 49 -1.86 -3.12 -26.83
C ARG A 49 -2.50 -4.21 -27.69
N GLY A 50 -3.72 -4.64 -27.36
CA GLY A 50 -4.54 -5.53 -28.19
C GLY A 50 -5.58 -4.73 -28.95
#